data_AF-A0A6M2D0U0-F1
#
_entry.id   AF-A0A6M2D0U0-F1
#
_cell.length_a   1.000
_cell.length_b   1.000
_cell.length_c   1.000
_cell.angle_alpha   90.00
_cell.angle_beta   90.00
_cell.angle_gamma   90.00
#
_symmetry.space_group_name_H-M   'P 1'
#
loop_
_entity.id
_entity.type
_entity.pdbx_description
1 polymer ?
#
loop_
_entity_poly.entity_id
_entity_poly.type
_entity_poly.pdbx_seq_one_letter_code
_entity_poly.pdbx_strand_id
1 'polypeptide(L)'
;YFKNTPLKRECWKKIGANFGVSGSVCQSKFKNAKDTYKRAKDAMRKAMLRQHDAKHERRPLQIWQHFDVMQELLDSAPAPSESENLIVPAVEPDDDSGSIQSFGSITISYEPDLSSDEKPAIIESTEPVSNSVVPPTRKTEDTIQYASSLETTMANSSHKTEDTDRDLSSIETTMANSMAKCMEHLKMLQDERKESGEQKDTIYHFCMYVASCIREMNRRDQLEAMQEVYTVIHKYQKRQL
;
A
#
# COMPACT_ATOMS: atom_id res chain seq x y z
N TYR A 1 11.68 19.48 -12.46
CA TYR A 1 11.36 20.71 -11.71
C TYR A 1 10.34 21.49 -12.53
N PHE A 2 9.14 21.77 -11.99
CA PHE A 2 8.17 22.64 -12.67
C PHE A 2 8.75 24.05 -12.76
N LYS A 3 9.09 24.51 -13.96
CA LYS A 3 9.59 25.87 -14.20
C LYS A 3 8.49 26.93 -13.98
N ASN A 4 7.22 26.55 -14.12
CA ASN A 4 6.07 27.42 -13.90
C ASN A 4 5.52 27.35 -12.47
N THR A 5 6.01 28.24 -11.61
CA THR A 5 5.45 28.52 -10.27
C THR A 5 3.93 28.82 -10.27
N PRO A 6 3.36 29.62 -11.20
CA PRO A 6 1.92 29.90 -11.19
C PRO A 6 1.09 28.63 -11.45
N LEU A 7 1.46 27.85 -12.45
CA LEU A 7 0.78 26.59 -12.78
C LEU A 7 0.85 25.59 -11.62
N LYS A 8 2.00 25.48 -10.96
CA LYS A 8 2.15 24.66 -9.75
C LYS A 8 1.18 25.09 -8.65
N ARG A 9 1.01 26.40 -8.42
CA ARG A 9 0.08 26.94 -7.41
C ARG A 9 -1.36 26.60 -7.76
N GLU A 10 -1.73 26.72 -9.04
CA GLU A 10 -3.06 26.37 -9.52
C GLU A 10 -3.36 24.87 -9.37
N CYS A 11 -2.39 23.99 -9.70
CA CYS A 11 -2.53 22.56 -9.47
C CYS A 11 -2.78 22.25 -7.99
N TRP A 12 -1.99 22.83 -7.08
CA TRP A 12 -2.22 22.64 -5.64
C TRP A 12 -3.57 23.18 -5.19
N LYS A 13 -4.05 24.30 -5.75
CA LYS A 13 -5.39 24.84 -5.49
C LYS A 13 -6.48 23.84 -5.89
N LYS A 14 -6.40 23.27 -7.11
CA LYS A 14 -7.34 22.26 -7.62
C LYS A 14 -7.32 21.00 -6.76
N ILE A 15 -6.13 20.49 -6.42
CA ILE A 15 -5.99 19.33 -5.54
C ILE A 15 -6.60 19.62 -4.16
N GLY A 16 -6.27 20.76 -3.55
CA GLY A 16 -6.81 21.13 -2.26
C GLY A 16 -8.34 21.21 -2.25
N ALA A 17 -8.94 21.78 -3.31
CA ALA A 17 -10.38 21.87 -3.45
C ALA A 17 -11.07 20.50 -3.42
N ASN A 18 -10.48 19.47 -4.04
CA ASN A 18 -11.01 18.10 -4.00
C ASN A 18 -11.05 17.50 -2.58
N PHE A 19 -10.21 17.99 -1.67
CA PHE A 19 -10.15 17.55 -0.28
C PHE A 19 -10.77 18.55 0.70
N GLY A 20 -11.40 19.63 0.21
CA GLY A 20 -11.95 20.69 1.06
C GLY A 20 -10.90 21.47 1.87
N VAL A 21 -9.63 21.47 1.44
CA VAL A 21 -8.52 22.19 2.11
C VAL A 21 -7.87 23.18 1.16
N SER A 22 -7.15 24.17 1.71
CA SER A 22 -6.39 25.09 0.85
C SER A 22 -5.23 24.37 0.17
N GLY A 23 -4.90 24.80 -1.05
CA GLY A 23 -3.79 24.21 -1.80
C GLY A 23 -2.44 24.33 -1.09
N SER A 24 -2.23 25.39 -0.29
CA SER A 24 -1.03 25.56 0.52
C SER A 24 -0.92 24.52 1.64
N VAL A 25 -2.03 24.20 2.32
CA VAL A 25 -2.08 23.13 3.33
C VAL A 25 -1.80 21.78 2.68
N CYS A 26 -2.41 21.49 1.53
CA CYS A 26 -2.16 20.26 0.79
C CYS A 26 -0.69 20.13 0.37
N GLN A 27 -0.09 21.20 -0.16
CA GLN A 27 1.31 21.25 -0.53
C GLN A 27 2.23 20.98 0.67
N SER A 28 1.96 21.59 1.83
CA SER A 28 2.73 21.38 3.06
C SER A 28 2.63 19.94 3.56
N LYS A 29 1.43 19.36 3.56
CA LYS A 29 1.21 17.96 3.95
C LYS A 29 1.95 17.00 3.03
N PHE A 30 1.86 17.21 1.70
CA PHE A 30 2.60 16.40 0.73
C PHE A 30 4.11 16.52 0.91
N LYS A 31 4.63 17.72 1.17
CA LYS A 31 6.05 17.93 1.45
C LYS A 31 6.49 17.12 2.68
N ASN A 32 5.75 17.20 3.77
CA ASN A 32 6.05 16.44 5.00
C ASN A 32 5.99 14.92 4.78
N ALA A 33 5.00 14.45 4.01
CA ALA A 33 4.89 13.05 3.63
C ALA A 33 6.11 12.60 2.81
N LYS A 34 6.52 13.40 1.82
CA LYS A 34 7.72 13.13 1.01
C LYS A 34 9.01 13.13 1.82
N ASP A 35 9.16 14.05 2.77
CA ASP A 35 10.34 14.10 3.63
C ASP A 35 10.38 12.92 4.62
N THR A 36 9.21 12.46 5.07
CA THR A 36 9.08 11.23 5.88
C THR A 36 9.43 9.99 5.07
N TYR A 37 8.94 9.89 3.84
CA TYR A 37 9.32 8.84 2.89
C TYR A 37 10.84 8.77 2.68
N LYS A 38 11.49 9.90 2.40
CA LYS A 38 12.94 9.94 2.20
C LYS A 38 13.71 9.45 3.42
N ARG A 39 13.33 9.92 4.62
CA ARG A 39 13.94 9.46 5.88
C ARG A 39 13.76 7.96 6.08
N ALA A 40 12.56 7.44 5.80
CA ALA A 40 12.27 6.02 5.88
C ALA A 40 13.09 5.19 4.88
N LYS A 41 13.17 5.63 3.60
CA LYS A 41 13.96 4.98 2.54
C LYS A 41 15.45 4.96 2.88
N ASP A 42 15.98 6.06 3.40
CA ASP A 42 17.37 6.15 3.82
C ASP A 42 17.67 5.28 5.05
N ALA A 43 16.74 5.20 6.01
CA ALA A 43 16.86 4.32 7.17
C ALA A 43 16.86 2.84 6.75
N MET A 44 16.00 2.44 5.81
CA MET A 44 16.00 1.10 5.24
C MET A 44 17.31 0.79 4.52
N ARG A 45 17.79 1.70 3.66
CA ARG A 45 19.07 1.52 2.95
C ARG A 45 20.24 1.34 3.94
N LYS A 46 20.27 2.15 5.01
CA LYS A 46 21.29 2.02 6.07
C LYS A 46 21.15 0.72 6.85
N ALA A 47 19.94 0.25 7.12
CA ALA A 47 19.69 -1.03 7.78
C ALA A 47 20.16 -2.21 6.92
N MET A 48 19.86 -2.19 5.62
CA MET A 48 20.36 -3.18 4.66
C MET A 48 21.88 -3.22 4.59
N LEU A 49 22.54 -2.05 4.57
CA LEU A 49 24.00 -1.98 4.56
C LEU A 49 24.61 -2.57 5.84
N ARG A 50 23.99 -2.36 7.01
CA ARG A 50 24.45 -2.90 8.30
C ARG A 50 24.19 -4.39 8.47
N GLN A 51 23.16 -4.94 7.82
CA GLN A 51 22.89 -6.39 7.86
C GLN A 51 23.99 -7.22 7.18
N HIS A 52 24.74 -6.62 6.26
CA HIS A 52 25.90 -7.28 5.67
C HIS A 52 27.04 -7.49 6.70
N ASP A 53 27.06 -6.74 7.81
CA ASP A 53 28.13 -6.78 8.81
C ASP A 53 27.77 -7.49 10.13
N ALA A 54 26.48 -7.75 10.43
CA ALA A 54 26.08 -8.31 11.72
C ALA A 54 24.90 -9.29 11.64
N LYS A 55 25.13 -10.50 12.18
CA LYS A 55 24.21 -11.65 12.36
C LYS A 55 22.94 -11.38 13.20
N HIS A 56 22.57 -10.13 13.48
CA HIS A 56 21.40 -9.82 14.29
C HIS A 56 20.21 -9.36 13.45
N GLU A 57 19.29 -10.31 13.24
CA GLU A 57 17.94 -10.12 12.71
C GLU A 57 17.11 -9.23 13.64
N ARG A 58 17.21 -7.90 13.51
CA ARG A 58 16.06 -7.06 13.81
C ARG A 58 15.56 -6.48 12.51
N ARG A 59 14.49 -7.08 11.99
CA ARG A 59 13.70 -6.51 10.88
C ARG A 59 13.33 -5.08 11.28
N PRO A 60 13.61 -4.07 10.44
CA PRO A 60 13.14 -2.71 10.68
C PRO A 60 11.61 -2.74 10.80
N LEU A 61 11.12 -2.58 12.02
CA LEU A 61 9.68 -2.60 12.33
C LEU A 61 9.00 -1.42 11.63
N GLN A 62 7.94 -1.77 10.90
CA GLN A 62 6.86 -0.91 10.44
C GLN A 62 7.33 0.43 9.89
N ILE A 63 7.96 0.34 8.73
CA ILE A 63 8.25 1.46 7.84
C ILE A 63 6.90 2.06 7.46
N TRP A 64 6.49 3.12 8.16
CA TRP A 64 5.41 4.06 7.85
C TRP A 64 4.32 3.55 6.89
N GLN A 65 3.07 3.39 7.35
CA GLN A 65 1.96 2.76 6.61
C GLN A 65 1.71 3.28 5.17
N HIS A 66 2.17 4.48 4.82
CA HIS A 66 2.04 5.06 3.47
C HIS A 66 3.31 4.92 2.62
N PHE A 67 4.28 4.11 3.05
CA PHE A 67 5.56 3.96 2.37
C PHE A 67 5.40 3.40 0.97
N ASP A 68 4.64 2.32 0.80
CA ASP A 68 4.45 1.67 -0.49
C ASP A 68 3.73 2.59 -1.48
N VAL A 69 2.66 3.27 -1.03
CA VAL A 69 1.92 4.26 -1.84
C VAL A 69 2.81 5.41 -2.28
N MET A 70 3.65 5.92 -1.37
CA MET A 70 4.60 7.00 -1.70
C MET A 70 5.75 6.52 -2.57
N GLN A 71 6.17 5.26 -2.44
CA GLN A 71 7.16 4.65 -3.30
C GLN A 71 6.63 4.54 -4.71
N GLU A 72 5.44 3.98 -4.88
CA GLU A 72 4.76 3.88 -6.17
C GLU A 72 4.59 5.27 -6.81
N LEU A 73 4.06 6.25 -6.08
CA LEU A 73 3.84 7.59 -6.64
C LEU A 73 5.14 8.31 -7.08
N LEU A 74 6.27 8.04 -6.41
CA LEU A 74 7.55 8.68 -6.70
C LEU A 74 8.42 7.89 -7.70
N ASP A 75 8.35 6.56 -7.68
CA ASP A 75 9.17 5.67 -8.51
C ASP A 75 8.45 5.29 -9.83
N SER A 76 7.10 5.33 -9.88
CA SER A 76 6.31 5.15 -11.11
C SER A 76 6.28 6.39 -12.01
N ALA A 77 6.96 7.47 -11.64
CA ALA A 77 7.13 8.61 -12.52
C ALA A 77 7.92 8.13 -13.76
N PRO A 78 7.34 8.15 -14.97
CA PRO A 78 8.03 7.69 -16.17
C PRO A 78 9.35 8.44 -16.29
N ALA A 79 10.41 7.72 -16.64
CA ALA A 79 11.70 8.32 -16.88
C ALA A 79 11.52 9.54 -17.80
N PRO A 80 12.21 10.67 -17.54
CA PRO A 80 11.98 11.94 -18.25
C PRO A 80 12.16 11.92 -19.78
N SER A 81 12.42 10.76 -20.38
CA SER A 81 12.69 10.55 -21.80
C SER A 81 11.45 10.46 -22.71
N GLU A 82 10.21 10.37 -22.19
CA GLU A 82 9.03 10.09 -23.07
C GLU A 82 7.91 11.14 -23.04
N SER A 83 8.03 12.21 -22.24
CA SER A 83 6.92 13.18 -22.05
C SER A 83 6.99 14.44 -22.95
N GLU A 84 7.84 14.47 -23.97
CA GLU A 84 8.12 15.70 -24.73
C GLU A 84 7.10 16.06 -25.83
N ASN A 85 6.04 15.28 -26.04
CA ASN A 85 5.06 15.53 -27.12
C ASN A 85 3.62 15.82 -26.67
N LEU A 86 3.40 16.25 -25.41
CA LEU A 86 2.13 16.86 -25.03
C LEU A 86 2.12 18.32 -25.50
N ILE A 87 1.83 18.48 -26.80
CA ILE A 87 1.47 19.75 -27.43
C ILE A 87 0.23 20.26 -26.69
N VAL A 88 0.45 21.19 -25.76
CA VAL A 88 -0.62 22.00 -25.19
C VAL A 88 -1.24 22.77 -26.35
N PRO A 89 -2.54 22.63 -26.63
CA PRO A 89 -3.20 23.44 -27.65
C PRO A 89 -2.94 24.90 -27.31
N ALA A 90 -2.32 25.62 -28.25
CA ALA A 90 -2.20 27.06 -28.18
C ALA A 90 -3.63 27.61 -28.13
N VAL A 91 -4.05 28.01 -26.92
CA VAL A 91 -5.20 28.88 -26.76
C VAL A 91 -4.75 30.21 -27.36
N GLU A 92 -5.31 30.50 -28.53
CA GLU A 92 -5.21 31.78 -29.22
C GLU A 92 -5.48 32.91 -28.21
N PRO A 93 -4.65 33.96 -28.17
CA PRO A 93 -4.89 35.10 -27.30
C PRO A 93 -6.10 35.87 -27.82
N ASP A 94 -7.24 35.70 -27.15
CA ASP A 94 -8.32 36.67 -27.23
C ASP A 94 -7.83 37.99 -26.63
N ASP A 95 -7.58 38.95 -27.52
CA ASP A 95 -7.35 40.37 -27.27
C ASP A 95 -8.59 40.95 -26.58
N ASP A 96 -8.67 40.86 -25.24
CA ASP A 96 -9.57 41.71 -24.46
C ASP A 96 -8.77 42.53 -23.45
N SER A 97 -8.49 43.76 -23.87
CA SER A 97 -7.87 44.84 -23.10
C SER A 97 -8.77 45.26 -21.94
N GLY A 98 -8.79 44.45 -20.88
CA GLY A 98 -9.36 44.79 -19.58
C GLY A 98 -8.37 45.53 -18.70
N SER A 99 -8.43 46.86 -18.72
CA SER A 99 -7.73 47.81 -17.83
C SER A 99 -7.67 47.34 -16.37
N ILE A 100 -6.48 46.99 -15.88
CA ILE A 100 -6.23 46.66 -14.48
C ILE A 100 -5.98 47.96 -13.72
N GLN A 101 -7.00 48.46 -13.02
CA GLN A 101 -6.83 49.48 -11.99
C GLN A 101 -5.92 48.93 -10.88
N SER A 102 -4.79 49.62 -10.71
CA SER A 102 -3.86 49.50 -9.59
C SER A 102 -4.62 49.68 -8.26
N PHE A 103 -4.89 48.58 -7.55
CA PHE A 103 -5.35 48.65 -6.17
C PHE A 103 -4.14 48.78 -5.25
N GLY A 104 -4.18 49.84 -4.45
CA GLY A 104 -3.11 50.29 -3.58
C GLY A 104 -2.61 49.26 -2.58
N SER A 105 -1.34 49.41 -2.27
CA SER A 105 -0.60 48.73 -1.21
C SER A 105 -1.37 48.82 0.12
N ILE A 106 -1.86 47.68 0.62
CA ILE A 106 -2.43 47.59 1.97
C ILE A 106 -1.25 47.36 2.92
N THR A 107 -0.82 48.42 3.60
CA THR A 107 0.04 48.31 4.79
C THR A 107 -0.81 47.77 5.94
N ILE A 108 -0.61 46.50 6.28
CA ILE A 108 -1.17 45.90 7.49
C ILE A 108 -0.30 46.34 8.67
N SER A 109 -0.74 47.35 9.42
CA SER A 109 -0.23 47.67 10.75
C SER A 109 -0.71 46.61 11.73
N TYR A 110 0.22 45.91 12.38
CA TYR A 110 -0.08 45.07 13.54
C TYR A 110 -0.06 45.95 14.79
N GLU A 111 -1.22 46.13 15.43
CA GLU A 111 -1.30 46.49 16.83
C GLU A 111 -1.08 45.23 17.69
N PRO A 112 -0.22 45.28 18.72
CA PRO A 112 -0.06 44.17 19.64
C PRO A 112 -1.16 44.22 20.70
N ASP A 113 -2.21 43.40 20.52
CA ASP A 113 -3.24 43.24 21.53
C ASP A 113 -2.73 42.37 22.68
N LEU A 114 -2.68 43.01 23.85
CA LEU A 114 -2.40 42.43 25.14
C LEU A 114 -3.60 41.59 25.61
N SER A 115 -3.28 40.50 26.30
CA SER A 115 -4.03 40.03 27.47
C SER A 115 -5.52 39.70 27.28
N SER A 116 -5.83 38.40 27.21
CA SER A 116 -6.90 37.85 28.07
C SER A 116 -6.64 36.38 28.36
N ASP A 117 -6.41 36.17 29.65
CA ASP A 117 -6.33 34.92 30.40
C ASP A 117 -7.77 34.40 30.56
N GLU A 118 -8.15 33.34 29.84
CA GLU A 118 -9.42 32.66 30.10
C GLU A 118 -9.27 31.14 30.12
N LYS A 119 -9.13 30.67 31.36
CA LYS A 119 -9.29 29.33 31.91
C LYS A 119 -10.58 28.63 31.44
N PRO A 120 -10.51 27.44 30.84
CA PRO A 120 -11.66 26.53 30.79
C PRO A 120 -11.64 25.56 31.98
N ALA A 121 -12.81 25.46 32.61
CA ALA A 121 -13.10 24.63 33.75
C ALA A 121 -12.93 23.13 33.47
N ILE A 122 -12.39 22.47 34.49
CA ILE A 122 -12.37 21.03 34.71
C ILE A 122 -13.81 20.57 34.89
N ILE A 123 -14.30 19.71 34.00
CA ILE A 123 -15.48 18.87 34.28
C ILE A 123 -14.98 17.46 34.50
N GLU A 124 -14.88 17.15 35.78
CA GLU A 124 -14.73 15.84 36.39
C GLU A 124 -16.03 15.06 36.16
N SER A 125 -15.95 13.92 35.47
CA SER A 125 -17.06 12.96 35.41
C SER A 125 -16.53 11.58 35.78
N THR A 126 -16.93 11.19 36.98
CA THR A 126 -16.63 9.97 37.73
C THR A 126 -17.59 8.85 37.28
N GLU A 127 -17.02 7.72 36.82
CA GLU A 127 -17.39 6.29 37.00
C GLU A 127 -18.88 5.81 37.03
N PRO A 128 -19.23 4.54 36.64
CA PRO A 128 -18.48 3.33 37.01
C PRO A 128 -18.40 2.16 36.02
N VAL A 129 -17.32 1.39 36.22
CA VAL A 129 -17.19 -0.07 36.26
C VAL A 129 -18.42 -0.89 35.80
N SER A 130 -18.24 -1.72 34.76
CA SER A 130 -19.00 -2.98 34.63
C SER A 130 -18.31 -4.01 33.75
N ASN A 131 -17.78 -5.02 34.45
CA ASN A 131 -17.77 -6.45 34.12
C ASN A 131 -16.89 -7.01 32.99
N SER A 132 -15.81 -7.65 33.47
CA SER A 132 -15.21 -8.87 32.95
C SER A 132 -16.23 -9.90 32.44
N VAL A 133 -16.02 -10.42 31.23
CA VAL A 133 -16.42 -11.78 30.85
C VAL A 133 -15.30 -12.42 29.99
N VAL A 134 -14.56 -13.28 30.66
CA VAL A 134 -13.92 -14.55 30.28
C VAL A 134 -13.84 -14.94 28.77
N PRO A 135 -12.67 -15.40 28.29
CA PRO A 135 -12.51 -15.99 26.95
C PRO A 135 -12.85 -17.50 26.93
N PRO A 136 -13.43 -18.05 25.85
CA PRO A 136 -13.54 -19.49 25.69
C PRO A 136 -12.23 -20.09 25.16
N THR A 137 -11.66 -20.95 25.98
CA THR A 137 -10.62 -21.94 25.65
C THR A 137 -11.27 -23.17 24.99
N ARG A 138 -10.88 -23.52 23.76
CA ARG A 138 -10.91 -24.87 23.15
C ARG A 138 -9.83 -24.86 22.05
N LYS A 139 -8.68 -25.56 22.10
CA LYS A 139 -8.34 -26.99 22.27
C LYS A 139 -9.03 -27.92 21.25
N THR A 140 -8.31 -28.17 20.16
CA THR A 140 -8.26 -29.39 19.33
C THR A 140 -7.09 -29.16 18.36
N GLU A 141 -5.86 -29.62 18.62
CA GLU A 141 -5.36 -30.99 18.39
C GLU A 141 -5.78 -31.55 17.02
N ASP A 142 -5.02 -31.18 15.98
CA ASP A 142 -4.90 -32.00 14.77
C ASP A 142 -3.44 -32.48 14.66
N THR A 143 -3.23 -33.65 15.25
CA THR A 143 -2.07 -34.52 15.05
C THR A 143 -2.10 -35.06 13.62
N ILE A 144 -1.39 -34.40 12.71
CA ILE A 144 -1.10 -35.00 11.40
C ILE A 144 0.04 -36.01 11.59
N GLN A 145 -0.36 -37.28 11.66
CA GLN A 145 0.55 -38.43 11.61
C GLN A 145 1.35 -38.41 10.32
N TYR A 146 2.66 -38.21 10.45
CA TYR A 146 3.63 -38.44 9.38
C TYR A 146 3.89 -39.95 9.31
N ALA A 147 3.18 -40.63 8.41
CA ALA A 147 3.42 -42.04 8.11
C ALA A 147 4.77 -42.16 7.37
N SER A 148 5.83 -42.35 8.15
CA SER A 148 7.10 -42.91 7.69
C SER A 148 6.87 -44.39 7.39
N SER A 149 6.84 -44.75 6.11
CA SER A 149 6.92 -46.14 5.67
C SER A 149 8.08 -46.24 4.68
N LEU A 150 9.26 -46.57 5.21
CA LEU A 150 10.44 -46.91 4.44
C LEU A 150 10.84 -48.33 4.87
N GLU A 151 10.18 -49.30 4.26
CA GLU A 151 10.56 -50.71 4.34
C GLU A 151 11.97 -50.86 3.74
N THR A 152 12.94 -51.08 4.63
CA THR A 152 14.32 -51.37 4.27
C THR A 152 14.48 -52.88 4.20
N THR A 153 14.37 -53.44 2.99
CA THR A 153 14.68 -54.83 2.71
C THR A 153 16.21 -54.99 2.63
N MET A 154 16.81 -55.52 3.70
CA MET A 154 18.20 -55.96 3.66
C MET A 154 18.30 -57.29 2.92
N ALA A 155 18.85 -57.27 1.71
CA ALA A 155 19.33 -58.46 1.02
C ALA A 155 20.83 -58.30 0.76
N ASN A 156 21.61 -59.08 1.52
CA ASN A 156 23.05 -59.27 1.34
C ASN A 156 23.34 -59.75 -0.09
N SER A 157 24.13 -58.97 -0.83
CA SER A 157 24.78 -59.44 -2.07
C SER A 157 26.25 -59.04 -2.03
N SER A 158 27.08 -60.05 -1.75
CA SER A 158 28.53 -59.95 -1.74
C SER A 158 29.05 -60.22 -3.14
N HIS A 159 29.19 -59.18 -3.98
CA HIS A 159 29.86 -59.29 -5.26
C HIS A 159 30.77 -58.09 -5.57
N LYS A 160 32.05 -58.43 -5.74
CA LYS A 160 33.10 -57.84 -6.58
C LYS A 160 33.11 -56.30 -6.75
N THR A 161 34.09 -55.71 -6.08
CA THR A 161 34.64 -54.37 -6.29
C THR A 161 35.35 -54.29 -7.65
N GLU A 162 34.66 -53.85 -8.71
CA GLU A 162 35.28 -53.40 -9.97
C GLU A 162 34.19 -52.79 -10.90
N ASP A 163 33.55 -51.67 -10.51
CA ASP A 163 32.87 -50.71 -11.42
C ASP A 163 32.22 -49.51 -10.67
N THR A 164 32.92 -48.89 -9.72
CA THR A 164 32.35 -47.83 -8.83
C THR A 164 32.17 -46.45 -9.47
N ASP A 165 32.62 -46.22 -10.71
CA ASP A 165 32.60 -44.89 -11.33
C ASP A 165 31.32 -44.59 -12.12
N ARG A 166 30.52 -45.62 -12.44
CA ARG A 166 29.29 -45.46 -13.24
C ARG A 166 28.07 -45.05 -12.43
N ASP A 167 28.08 -45.26 -11.12
CA ASP A 167 26.91 -45.09 -10.25
C ASP A 167 26.77 -43.66 -9.69
N LEU A 168 27.87 -42.91 -9.57
CA LEU A 168 27.87 -41.53 -9.07
C LEU A 168 27.15 -40.57 -10.03
N SER A 169 27.32 -40.78 -11.34
CA SER A 169 26.63 -39.98 -12.37
C SER A 169 25.10 -40.19 -12.36
N SER A 170 24.65 -41.39 -12.02
CA SER A 170 23.21 -41.72 -11.92
C SER A 170 22.54 -40.98 -10.74
N ILE A 171 23.22 -40.93 -9.60
CA ILE A 171 22.74 -40.26 -8.39
C ILE A 171 22.69 -38.73 -8.61
N GLU A 172 23.74 -38.16 -9.22
CA GLU A 172 23.79 -36.73 -9.52
C GLU A 172 22.66 -36.31 -10.48
N THR A 173 22.40 -37.12 -11.51
CA THR A 173 21.30 -36.88 -12.45
C THR A 173 19.92 -36.97 -11.77
N THR A 174 19.75 -37.92 -10.85
CA THR A 174 18.51 -38.10 -10.09
C THR A 174 18.25 -36.90 -9.17
N MET A 175 19.29 -36.40 -8.49
CA MET A 175 19.20 -35.23 -7.64
C MET A 175 18.87 -33.97 -8.45
N ALA A 176 19.54 -33.75 -9.58
CA ALA A 176 19.26 -32.63 -10.48
C ALA A 176 17.80 -32.64 -10.98
N ASN A 177 17.29 -33.81 -11.38
CA ASN A 177 15.89 -33.97 -11.79
C ASN A 177 14.89 -33.69 -10.67
N SER A 178 15.22 -34.11 -9.43
CA SER A 178 14.37 -33.83 -8.27
C SER A 178 14.33 -32.32 -7.93
N MET A 179 15.46 -31.64 -8.03
CA MET A 179 15.55 -30.19 -7.82
C MET A 179 14.81 -29.41 -8.91
N ALA A 180 14.93 -29.84 -10.16
CA ALA A 180 14.20 -29.23 -11.28
C ALA A 180 12.67 -29.29 -11.06
N LYS A 181 12.13 -30.44 -10.64
CA LYS A 181 10.71 -30.59 -10.30
C LYS A 181 10.30 -29.69 -9.13
N CYS A 182 11.14 -29.57 -8.10
CA CYS A 182 10.85 -28.68 -6.96
C CYS A 182 10.81 -27.21 -7.40
N MET A 183 11.73 -26.78 -8.27
CA MET A 183 11.75 -25.42 -8.80
C MET A 183 10.53 -25.13 -9.70
N GLU A 184 10.10 -26.10 -10.52
CA GLU A 184 8.91 -25.98 -11.34
C GLU A 184 7.64 -25.81 -10.49
N HIS A 185 7.49 -26.62 -9.42
CA HIS A 185 6.36 -26.51 -8.50
C HIS A 185 6.36 -25.17 -7.74
N LEU A 186 7.53 -24.69 -7.30
CA LEU A 186 7.65 -23.37 -6.66
C LEU A 186 7.28 -22.23 -7.62
N LYS A 187 7.64 -22.35 -8.89
CA LYS A 187 7.27 -21.37 -9.92
C LYS A 187 5.76 -21.36 -10.16
N MET A 188 5.13 -22.54 -10.26
CA MET A 188 3.67 -22.66 -10.37
C MET A 188 2.94 -21.97 -9.21
N LEU A 189 3.38 -22.19 -7.97
CA LEU A 189 2.81 -21.52 -6.78
C LEU A 189 3.04 -20.00 -6.77
N GLN A 190 4.12 -19.52 -7.36
CA GLN A 190 4.35 -18.07 -7.51
C GLN A 190 3.45 -17.46 -8.58
N ASP A 191 3.26 -18.16 -9.70
CA ASP A 191 2.38 -17.74 -10.78
C ASP A 191 0.91 -17.71 -10.31
N GLU A 192 0.44 -18.73 -9.59
CA GLU A 192 -0.88 -18.74 -8.94
C GLU A 192 -1.06 -17.58 -7.94
N ARG A 193 -0.03 -17.27 -7.14
CA ARG A 193 -0.08 -16.12 -6.23
C ARG A 193 -0.18 -14.80 -7.00
N LYS A 194 0.53 -14.67 -8.12
CA LYS A 194 0.51 -13.47 -8.95
C LYS A 194 -0.86 -13.27 -9.59
N GLU A 195 -1.45 -14.33 -10.13
CA GLU A 195 -2.81 -14.31 -10.70
C GLU A 195 -3.87 -14.01 -9.63
N SER A 196 -3.71 -14.57 -8.42
CA SER A 196 -4.60 -14.25 -7.29
C SER A 196 -4.47 -12.79 -6.79
N GLY A 197 -3.31 -12.17 -7.00
CA GLY A 197 -3.07 -10.76 -6.70
C GLY A 197 -3.83 -9.85 -7.67
N GLU A 198 -3.69 -10.11 -8.97
CA GLU A 198 -4.39 -9.38 -10.03
C GLU A 198 -5.92 -9.48 -9.87
N GLN A 199 -6.44 -10.66 -9.50
CA GLN A 199 -7.88 -10.84 -9.30
C GLN A 199 -8.40 -10.08 -8.07
N LYS A 200 -7.61 -9.98 -6.99
CA LYS A 200 -7.97 -9.17 -5.81
C LYS A 200 -7.97 -7.68 -6.13
N ASP A 201 -7.04 -7.24 -6.98
CA ASP A 201 -6.98 -5.85 -7.43
C ASP A 201 -8.18 -5.49 -8.30
N THR A 202 -8.65 -6.39 -9.19
CA THR A 202 -9.84 -6.12 -10.00
C THR A 202 -11.12 -5.94 -9.15
N ILE A 203 -11.32 -6.76 -8.12
CA ILE A 203 -12.46 -6.62 -7.19
C ILE A 203 -12.36 -5.29 -6.44
N TYR A 204 -11.18 -4.95 -5.93
CA TYR A 204 -10.94 -3.69 -5.23
C TYR A 204 -11.22 -2.47 -6.13
N HIS A 205 -10.71 -2.46 -7.36
CA HIS A 205 -10.95 -1.40 -8.32
C HIS A 205 -12.42 -1.27 -8.71
N PHE A 206 -13.12 -2.40 -8.88
CA PHE A 206 -14.55 -2.40 -9.14
C PHE A 206 -15.35 -1.82 -7.96
N CYS A 207 -15.06 -2.22 -6.73
CA CYS A 207 -15.68 -1.65 -5.53
C CYS A 207 -15.44 -0.14 -5.42
N MET A 208 -14.21 0.30 -5.70
CA MET A 208 -13.85 1.73 -5.72
C MET A 208 -14.62 2.50 -6.80
N TYR A 209 -14.78 1.93 -8.00
CA TYR A 209 -15.57 2.52 -9.07
C TYR A 209 -17.04 2.68 -8.67
N VAL A 210 -17.67 1.62 -8.15
CA VAL A 210 -19.06 1.66 -7.66
C VAL A 210 -19.23 2.72 -6.57
N ALA A 211 -18.30 2.79 -5.61
CA ALA A 211 -18.32 3.81 -4.56
C ALA A 211 -18.16 5.24 -5.12
N SER A 212 -17.38 5.42 -6.19
CA SER A 212 -17.29 6.70 -6.89
C SER A 212 -18.61 7.08 -7.54
N CYS A 213 -19.23 6.16 -8.29
CA CYS A 213 -20.52 6.39 -8.94
C CYS A 213 -21.59 6.79 -7.92
N ILE A 214 -21.69 6.08 -6.78
CA ILE A 214 -22.65 6.42 -5.72
C ILE A 214 -22.41 7.86 -5.21
N ARG A 215 -21.17 8.27 -4.95
CA ARG A 215 -20.87 9.62 -4.45
C ARG A 215 -21.27 10.75 -5.39
N GLU A 216 -21.34 10.49 -6.70
CA GLU A 216 -21.74 11.47 -7.71
C GLU A 216 -23.27 11.60 -7.83
N MET A 217 -24.03 10.63 -7.30
CA MET A 217 -25.50 10.68 -7.31
C MET A 217 -26.03 11.71 -6.31
N ASN A 218 -27.29 12.11 -6.45
CA ASN A 218 -27.95 12.96 -5.45
C ASN A 218 -28.20 12.18 -4.14
N ARG A 219 -28.44 12.88 -3.02
CA ARG A 219 -28.54 12.24 -1.69
C ARG A 219 -29.66 11.19 -1.59
N ARG A 220 -30.75 11.35 -2.36
CA ARG A 220 -31.87 10.38 -2.35
C ARG A 220 -31.43 9.10 -3.04
N ASP A 221 -30.90 9.23 -4.25
CA ASP A 221 -30.48 8.09 -5.07
C ASP A 221 -29.26 7.38 -4.45
N GLN A 222 -28.40 8.10 -3.72
CA GLN A 222 -27.33 7.52 -2.91
C GLN A 222 -27.85 6.52 -1.87
N LEU A 223 -28.89 6.89 -1.13
CA LEU A 223 -29.48 6.04 -0.09
C LEU A 223 -30.14 4.81 -0.72
N GLU A 224 -30.84 5.00 -1.83
CA GLU A 224 -31.47 3.91 -2.59
C GLU A 224 -30.43 2.93 -3.12
N ALA A 225 -29.39 3.42 -3.81
CA ALA A 225 -28.29 2.60 -4.31
C ALA A 225 -27.56 1.84 -3.19
N MET A 226 -27.31 2.49 -2.05
CA MET A 226 -26.71 1.82 -0.89
C MET A 226 -27.61 0.70 -0.33
N GLN A 227 -28.92 0.92 -0.29
CA GLN A 227 -29.88 -0.07 0.19
C GLN A 227 -29.99 -1.27 -0.77
N GLU A 228 -29.93 -1.05 -2.08
CA GLU A 228 -29.86 -2.11 -3.08
C GLU A 228 -28.60 -2.95 -2.94
N VAL A 229 -27.43 -2.31 -2.83
CA VAL A 229 -26.15 -2.99 -2.61
C VAL A 229 -26.20 -3.84 -1.35
N TYR A 230 -26.71 -3.28 -0.23
CA TYR A 230 -26.84 -4.01 1.02
C TYR A 230 -27.78 -5.23 0.88
N THR A 231 -28.88 -5.08 0.15
CA THR A 231 -29.84 -6.16 -0.11
C THR A 231 -29.18 -7.31 -0.90
N VAL A 232 -28.36 -7.00 -1.89
CA VAL A 232 -27.61 -8.00 -2.67
C VAL A 232 -26.61 -8.74 -1.78
N ILE A 233 -25.82 -8.02 -0.98
CA ILE A 233 -24.83 -8.61 -0.06
C ILE A 233 -25.52 -9.55 0.93
N HIS A 234 -26.62 -9.11 1.54
CA HIS A 234 -27.37 -9.91 2.51
C HIS A 234 -27.96 -11.18 1.88
N LYS A 235 -28.50 -11.10 0.65
CA LYS A 235 -28.97 -12.28 -0.10
C LYS A 235 -27.85 -13.27 -0.35
N TYR A 236 -26.65 -12.79 -0.68
CA TYR A 236 -25.49 -13.66 -0.91
C TYR A 236 -25.03 -14.34 0.38
N GLN A 237 -24.90 -13.59 1.48
CA GLN A 237 -24.52 -14.12 2.80
C GLN A 237 -25.50 -15.20 3.27
N LYS A 238 -26.81 -15.00 3.07
CA LYS A 238 -27.84 -15.99 3.42
C LYS A 238 -27.72 -17.29 2.62
N ARG A 239 -27.15 -17.28 1.40
CA ARG A 239 -26.95 -18.49 0.59
C ARG A 239 -25.69 -19.28 0.97
N GLN A 240 -24.75 -18.65 1.68
CA GLN A 240 -23.49 -19.27 2.10
C GLN A 240 -23.59 -19.91 3.50
N LEU A 241 -24.69 -19.68 4.23
CA LEU A 241 -25.04 -20.29 5.51
C LEU A 241 -26.04 -21.44 5.29
#